data_AF-A0A958DWH8-F1
#
_entry.id   AF-A0A958DWH8-F1
#
_cell.length_a   1.000
_cell.length_b   1.000
_cell.length_c   1.000
_cell.angle_alpha   90.00
_cell.angle_beta   90.00
_cell.angle_gamma   90.00
#
_symmetry.space_group_name_H-M   'P 1'
#
loop_
_entity.id
_entity.type
_entity.pdbx_description
1 polymer ?
#
loop_
_entity_poly.entity_id
_entity_poly.type
_entity_poly.pdbx_seq_one_letter_code
_entity_poly.pdbx_strand_id
1 'polypeptide(L)'
;MSGFVANGIGLVLLATIILGTLITLFTSLPGTLGNSQDIPSAILAGIVVAISQSLSRSTPSEDIFLTNIAAIGVASLTTGIFLWVLGQFKLGSLVRFLPYPVVGGFLAGTGWLITKGAFSTMADQPLSMAFLQPDMLLRWIPGLLFAISLFVILHYVNHSLIMPGMVIGGSLLFYLIAFLSGSMTELTTQGWVLGPFPQGGLWHPISLAHLDKVH
;
A
#
# COMPACT_ATOMS: atom_id res chain seq x y z
N MET A 1 -7.38 3.30 13.56
CA MET A 1 -7.36 3.55 12.10
C MET A 1 -8.11 2.49 11.27
N SER A 2 -8.46 1.33 11.84
CA SER A 2 -9.22 0.27 11.15
C SER A 2 -10.55 0.74 10.54
N GLY A 3 -11.22 1.74 11.16
CA GLY A 3 -12.47 2.30 10.65
C GLY A 3 -12.37 3.07 9.32
N PHE A 4 -11.16 3.43 8.86
CA PHE A 4 -10.96 4.20 7.63
C PHE A 4 -10.30 3.42 6.48
N VAL A 5 -10.08 2.11 6.67
CA VAL A 5 -9.49 1.24 5.64
C VAL A 5 -10.33 1.25 4.37
N ALA A 6 -11.67 1.20 4.50
CA ALA A 6 -12.60 1.30 3.38
C ALA A 6 -12.38 2.58 2.56
N ASN A 7 -12.30 3.73 3.24
CA ASN A 7 -12.07 5.04 2.62
C ASN A 7 -10.70 5.10 1.92
N GLY A 8 -9.66 4.55 2.56
CA GLY A 8 -8.32 4.45 1.95
C GLY A 8 -8.32 3.62 0.67
N ILE A 9 -8.96 2.46 0.68
CA ILE A 9 -9.13 1.61 -0.52
C ILE A 9 -9.88 2.37 -1.60
N GLY A 10 -10.99 3.03 -1.26
CA GLY A 10 -11.77 3.84 -2.19
C GLY A 10 -10.95 4.95 -2.85
N LEU A 11 -10.13 5.66 -2.08
CA LEU A 11 -9.24 6.71 -2.58
C LEU A 11 -8.17 6.16 -3.54
N VAL A 12 -7.52 5.05 -3.20
CA VAL A 12 -6.49 4.44 -4.05
C VAL A 12 -7.08 3.92 -5.36
N LEU A 13 -8.25 3.27 -5.31
CA LEU A 13 -8.95 2.81 -6.52
C LEU A 13 -9.35 3.97 -7.42
N LEU A 14 -9.94 5.02 -6.85
CA LEU A 14 -10.30 6.24 -7.58
C LEU A 14 -9.06 6.90 -8.20
N ALA A 15 -7.97 7.05 -7.44
CA ALA A 15 -6.71 7.59 -7.92
C ALA A 15 -6.14 6.76 -9.08
N THR A 16 -6.24 5.43 -9.00
CA THR A 16 -5.78 4.53 -10.06
C THR A 16 -6.60 4.71 -11.34
N ILE A 17 -7.92 4.85 -11.24
CA ILE A 17 -8.81 5.13 -12.38
C ILE A 17 -8.45 6.47 -13.03
N ILE A 18 -8.28 7.52 -12.22
CA ILE A 18 -7.92 8.87 -12.70
C ILE A 18 -6.55 8.81 -13.39
N LEU A 19 -5.55 8.22 -12.75
CA LEU A 19 -4.19 8.10 -13.28
C LEU A 19 -4.17 7.32 -14.60
N GLY A 20 -4.85 6.17 -14.65
CA GLY A 20 -4.95 5.34 -15.85
C GLY A 20 -5.62 6.09 -17.00
N THR A 21 -6.70 6.81 -16.73
CA THR A 21 -7.41 7.63 -17.72
C THR A 21 -6.51 8.75 -18.26
N LEU A 22 -5.86 9.50 -17.36
CA LEU A 22 -4.97 10.59 -17.75
C LEU A 22 -3.78 10.07 -18.58
N ILE A 23 -3.13 9.00 -18.15
CA ILE A 23 -2.00 8.43 -18.90
C ILE A 23 -2.47 7.92 -20.26
N THR A 24 -3.61 7.24 -20.34
CA THR A 24 -4.14 6.75 -21.61
C THR A 24 -4.43 7.89 -22.61
N LEU A 25 -4.94 9.03 -22.12
CA LEU A 25 -5.30 10.18 -22.97
C LEU A 25 -4.12 11.07 -23.35
N PHE A 26 -3.15 11.25 -22.45
CA PHE A 26 -2.10 12.25 -22.60
C PHE A 26 -0.70 11.66 -22.86
N THR A 27 -0.50 10.35 -22.74
CA THR A 27 0.82 9.75 -22.99
C THR A 27 1.19 9.81 -24.47
N SER A 28 2.42 10.23 -24.75
CA SER A 28 3.00 10.17 -26.11
C SER A 28 3.69 8.84 -26.39
N LEU A 29 3.77 7.94 -25.40
CA LEU A 29 4.50 6.68 -25.49
C LEU A 29 3.51 5.51 -25.56
N PRO A 30 3.39 4.84 -26.72
CA PRO A 30 2.46 3.71 -26.89
C PRO A 30 2.82 2.58 -25.93
N GLY A 31 1.81 2.00 -25.27
CA GLY A 31 1.98 0.92 -24.31
C GLY A 31 2.36 1.34 -22.88
N THR A 32 2.34 2.65 -22.57
CA THR A 32 2.58 3.13 -21.20
C THR A 32 1.37 2.85 -20.32
N LEU A 33 1.58 2.17 -19.19
CA LEU A 33 0.57 1.92 -18.18
C LEU A 33 0.91 2.67 -16.89
N GLY A 34 -0.05 3.44 -16.40
CA GLY A 34 0.01 4.07 -15.08
C GLY A 34 -0.32 3.07 -14.00
N ASN A 35 0.63 2.83 -13.08
CA ASN A 35 0.42 1.95 -11.94
C ASN A 35 0.63 2.71 -10.64
N SER A 36 -0.14 2.37 -9.61
CA SER A 36 0.19 2.72 -8.24
C SER A 36 1.52 2.05 -7.87
N GLN A 37 2.43 2.79 -7.22
CA GLN A 37 3.76 2.29 -6.89
C GLN A 37 3.85 1.92 -5.41
N ASP A 38 4.46 0.77 -5.12
CA ASP A 38 4.63 0.27 -3.75
C ASP A 38 5.67 1.09 -2.97
N ILE A 39 6.71 1.58 -3.66
CA ILE A 39 7.83 2.30 -3.04
C ILE A 39 7.37 3.62 -2.38
N PRO A 40 6.69 4.56 -3.07
CA PRO A 40 6.16 5.77 -2.43
C PRO A 40 5.18 5.44 -1.30
N SER A 41 4.35 4.41 -1.46
CA SER A 41 3.38 3.98 -0.45
C SER A 41 4.06 3.57 0.85
N ALA A 42 5.15 2.81 0.77
CA ALA A 42 5.94 2.39 1.94
C ALA A 42 6.60 3.59 2.66
N ILE A 43 7.05 4.60 1.91
CA ILE A 43 7.62 5.83 2.48
C ILE A 43 6.53 6.67 3.16
N LEU A 44 5.39 6.87 2.48
CA LEU A 44 4.25 7.61 3.00
C LEU A 44 3.69 6.97 4.28
N ALA A 45 3.69 5.65 4.39
CA ALA A 45 3.28 4.95 5.61
C ALA A 45 4.12 5.40 6.83
N GLY A 46 5.43 5.58 6.65
CA GLY A 46 6.31 6.10 7.70
C GLY A 46 5.97 7.55 8.09
N ILE A 47 5.67 8.40 7.11
CA ILE A 47 5.25 9.79 7.34
C ILE A 47 3.92 9.84 8.09
N VAL A 48 2.95 9.00 7.71
CA VAL A 48 1.65 8.87 8.38
C VAL A 48 1.82 8.49 9.85
N VAL A 49 2.72 7.55 10.15
CA VAL A 49 3.05 7.20 11.54
C VAL A 49 3.65 8.39 12.28
N ALA A 50 4.59 9.12 11.67
CA ALA A 50 5.21 10.28 12.30
C ALA A 50 4.20 11.42 12.58
N ILE A 51 3.32 11.73 11.63
CA ILE A 51 2.25 12.72 11.80
C ILE A 51 1.31 12.28 12.93
N SER A 52 0.87 11.03 12.91
CA SER A 52 -0.03 10.49 13.93
C SER A 52 0.57 10.50 15.34
N GLN A 53 1.90 10.39 15.45
CA GLN A 53 2.63 10.49 16.72
C GLN A 53 2.87 11.92 17.18
N SER A 54 2.92 12.88 16.25
CA SER A 54 3.10 14.31 16.56
C SER A 54 1.81 14.99 17.04
N LEU A 55 0.64 14.45 16.70
CA LEU A 55 -0.65 14.97 17.15
C LEU A 55 -0.96 14.53 18.59
N SER A 56 -1.71 15.37 19.30
CA SER A 56 -2.16 15.08 20.67
C SER A 56 -2.98 13.79 20.71
N ARG A 57 -2.82 12.99 21.76
CA ARG A 57 -3.62 11.75 21.96
C ARG A 57 -5.13 12.01 22.07
N SER A 58 -5.54 13.25 22.34
CA SER A 58 -6.93 13.69 22.40
C SER A 58 -7.54 14.04 21.03
N THR A 59 -6.73 14.11 19.97
CA THR A 59 -7.22 14.44 18.63
C THR A 59 -8.13 13.33 18.11
N PRO A 60 -9.35 13.64 17.62
CA PRO A 60 -10.24 12.66 17.02
C PRO A 60 -9.57 11.87 15.90
N SER A 61 -9.89 10.58 15.79
CA SER A 61 -9.30 9.71 14.76
C SER A 61 -9.64 10.13 13.33
N GLU A 62 -10.75 10.85 13.14
CA GLU A 62 -11.15 11.44 11.86
C GLU A 62 -10.18 12.56 11.45
N ASP A 63 -9.84 13.46 12.38
CA ASP A 63 -8.95 14.60 12.12
C ASP A 63 -7.52 14.13 11.82
N ILE A 64 -7.07 13.09 12.52
CA ILE A 64 -5.79 12.41 12.22
C ILE A 64 -5.82 11.83 10.80
N PHE A 65 -6.92 11.19 10.39
CA PHE A 65 -7.06 10.63 9.05
C PHE A 65 -7.07 11.72 7.97
N LEU A 66 -7.82 12.80 8.17
CA LEU A 66 -7.88 13.93 7.25
C LEU A 66 -6.53 14.63 7.11
N THR A 67 -5.82 14.83 8.22
CA THR A 67 -4.47 15.43 8.24
C THR A 67 -3.48 14.57 7.45
N ASN A 68 -3.54 13.25 7.61
CA ASN A 68 -2.70 12.33 6.83
C ASN A 68 -3.01 12.37 5.34
N ILE A 69 -4.29 12.39 4.93
CA ILE A 69 -4.65 12.53 3.52
C ILE A 69 -4.21 13.87 2.95
N ALA A 70 -4.39 14.95 3.70
CA ALA A 70 -3.95 16.29 3.29
C ALA A 70 -2.44 16.33 3.09
N ALA A 71 -1.66 15.76 4.02
CA ALA A 71 -0.21 15.66 3.91
C ALA A 71 0.22 14.84 2.68
N ILE A 72 -0.42 13.70 2.42
CA ILE A 72 -0.18 12.90 1.21
C ILE A 72 -0.50 13.71 -0.05
N GLY A 73 -1.62 14.46 -0.06
CA GLY A 73 -2.05 15.30 -1.16
C GLY A 73 -1.06 16.42 -1.45
N VAL A 74 -0.62 17.16 -0.43
CA VAL A 74 0.40 18.22 -0.55
C VAL A 74 1.71 17.63 -1.06
N ALA A 75 2.21 16.56 -0.44
CA ALA A 75 3.45 15.90 -0.88
C ALA A 75 3.37 15.45 -2.35
N SER A 76 2.23 14.87 -2.77
CA SER A 76 2.00 14.42 -4.14
C SER A 76 1.97 15.57 -5.13
N LEU A 77 1.27 16.67 -4.81
CA LEU A 77 1.21 17.87 -5.65
C LEU A 77 2.57 18.55 -5.78
N THR A 78 3.29 18.74 -4.67
CA THR A 78 4.63 19.32 -4.67
C THR A 78 5.58 18.46 -5.50
N THR A 79 5.53 17.13 -5.34
CA THR A 79 6.33 16.19 -6.14
C THR A 79 5.96 16.28 -7.62
N GLY A 80 4.66 16.32 -7.96
CA GLY A 80 4.17 16.43 -9.32
C GLY A 80 4.62 17.72 -10.01
N ILE A 81 4.51 18.86 -9.32
CA ILE A 81 5.00 20.16 -9.80
C ILE A 81 6.51 20.11 -10.02
N PHE A 82 7.26 19.59 -9.05
CA PHE A 82 8.71 19.47 -9.16
C PHE A 82 9.14 18.60 -10.36
N LEU A 83 8.53 17.43 -10.53
CA LEU A 83 8.80 16.54 -11.65
C LEU A 83 8.39 17.16 -13.00
N TRP A 84 7.27 17.90 -13.03
CA TRP A 84 6.84 18.63 -14.21
C TRP A 84 7.88 19.70 -14.60
N VAL A 85 8.37 20.49 -13.65
CA VAL A 85 9.43 21.48 -13.88
C VAL A 85 10.71 20.82 -14.41
N LEU A 86 11.16 19.70 -13.80
CA LEU A 86 12.31 18.96 -14.31
C LEU A 86 12.11 18.44 -15.74
N GLY A 87 10.90 18.00 -16.07
CA GLY A 87 10.51 17.57 -17.41
C GLY A 87 10.62 18.70 -18.44
N GLN A 88 10.15 19.90 -18.09
CA GLN A 88 10.23 21.08 -18.95
C GLN A 88 11.69 21.47 -19.26
N PHE A 89 12.58 21.37 -18.27
CA PHE A 89 14.01 21.63 -18.46
C PHE A 89 14.79 20.42 -19.02
N LYS A 90 14.13 19.30 -19.34
CA LYS A 90 14.76 18.06 -19.85
C LYS A 90 15.87 17.53 -18.94
N LEU A 91 15.73 17.74 -17.63
CA LEU A 91 16.73 17.38 -16.62
C LEU A 91 16.71 15.90 -16.24
N GLY A 92 15.91 15.06 -16.91
CA GLY A 92 15.90 13.61 -16.69
C GLY A 92 17.26 12.95 -16.91
N SER A 93 18.13 13.55 -17.72
CA SER A 93 19.50 13.04 -17.92
C SER A 93 20.39 13.15 -16.68
N LEU A 94 19.97 13.88 -15.63
CA LEU A 94 20.72 13.98 -14.38
C LEU A 94 20.78 12.66 -13.61
N VAL A 95 19.83 11.75 -13.84
CA VAL A 95 19.79 10.43 -13.19
C VAL A 95 21.08 9.63 -13.40
N ARG A 96 21.80 9.85 -14.52
CA ARG A 96 23.06 9.16 -14.82
C ARG A 96 24.23 9.56 -13.91
N PHE A 97 24.09 10.66 -13.17
CA PHE A 97 25.09 11.11 -12.20
C PHE A 97 24.86 10.57 -10.79
N LEU A 98 23.75 9.85 -10.56
CA LEU A 98 23.51 9.22 -9.26
C LEU A 98 24.55 8.12 -9.01
N PRO A 99 25.33 8.21 -7.92
CA PRO A 99 26.26 7.16 -7.57
C PRO A 99 25.50 5.85 -7.28
N TYR A 100 26.04 4.72 -7.74
CA TYR A 100 25.50 3.39 -7.42
C TYR A 100 25.22 3.18 -5.92
N PRO A 101 26.06 3.65 -4.98
CA PRO A 101 25.76 3.54 -3.55
C PRO A 101 24.46 4.21 -3.12
N VAL A 102 24.07 5.34 -3.73
CA VAL A 102 22.83 6.05 -3.39
C VAL A 102 21.62 5.23 -3.84
N VAL A 103 21.66 4.71 -5.06
CA VAL A 103 20.60 3.86 -5.62
C VAL A 103 20.48 2.56 -4.80
N GLY A 104 21.62 1.93 -4.48
CA GLY A 104 21.65 0.72 -3.66
C GLY A 104 21.09 0.94 -2.26
N GLY A 105 21.48 2.03 -1.58
CA GLY A 105 20.95 2.39 -0.25
C GLY A 105 19.44 2.66 -0.27
N PHE A 106 18.94 3.38 -1.28
CA PHE A 106 17.51 3.63 -1.43
C PHE A 106 16.70 2.34 -1.68
N LEU A 107 17.18 1.47 -2.57
CA LEU A 107 16.53 0.18 -2.85
C LEU A 107 16.53 -0.74 -1.63
N ALA A 108 17.64 -0.80 -0.90
CA ALA A 108 17.73 -1.58 0.34
C ALA A 108 16.78 -1.03 1.42
N GLY A 109 16.73 0.29 1.59
CA GLY A 109 15.83 0.94 2.56
C GLY A 109 14.36 0.74 2.25
N THR A 110 13.96 0.91 0.99
CA THR A 110 12.57 0.72 0.55
C THR A 110 12.17 -0.75 0.60
N GLY A 111 13.04 -1.67 0.18
CA GLY A 111 12.84 -3.11 0.35
C GLY A 111 12.63 -3.51 1.81
N TRP A 112 13.39 -2.93 2.74
CA TRP A 112 13.18 -3.14 4.17
C TRP A 112 11.84 -2.59 4.64
N LEU A 113 11.45 -1.38 4.25
CA LEU A 113 10.16 -0.79 4.62
C LEU A 113 8.97 -1.63 4.13
N ILE A 114 9.02 -2.10 2.88
CA ILE A 114 7.99 -2.97 2.31
C ILE A 114 7.93 -4.30 3.07
N THR A 115 9.08 -4.91 3.36
CA THR A 115 9.16 -6.14 4.15
C THR A 115 8.53 -5.94 5.52
N LYS A 116 8.90 -4.87 6.22
CA LYS A 116 8.31 -4.55 7.53
C LYS A 116 6.81 -4.35 7.46
N GLY A 117 6.32 -3.66 6.43
CA GLY A 117 4.90 -3.46 6.18
C GLY A 117 4.18 -4.80 6.01
N ALA A 118 4.68 -5.67 5.13
CA ALA A 118 4.08 -6.97 4.85
C ALA A 118 3.96 -7.85 6.10
N PHE A 119 5.04 -7.97 6.89
CA PHE A 119 5.00 -8.71 8.15
C PHE A 119 4.04 -8.11 9.16
N SER A 120 4.04 -6.77 9.28
CA SER A 120 3.14 -6.10 10.22
C SER A 120 1.67 -6.26 9.83
N THR A 121 1.36 -6.29 8.53
CA THR A 121 0.02 -6.57 8.01
C THR A 121 -0.40 -8.02 8.26
N MET A 122 0.48 -9.00 8.03
CA MET A 122 0.15 -10.42 8.25
C MET A 122 -0.05 -10.75 9.74
N ALA A 123 0.76 -10.17 10.62
CA ALA A 123 0.70 -10.44 12.05
C ALA A 123 -0.27 -9.50 12.82
N ASP A 124 -0.79 -8.47 12.16
CA ASP A 124 -1.61 -7.39 12.74
C ASP A 124 -0.93 -6.66 13.93
N GLN A 125 0.41 -6.57 13.90
CA GLN A 125 1.20 -5.88 14.91
C GLN A 125 2.56 -5.45 14.36
N PRO A 126 3.18 -4.38 14.90
CA PRO A 126 4.51 -3.97 14.45
C PRO A 126 5.55 -5.05 14.71
N LEU A 127 6.53 -5.17 13.81
CA LEU A 127 7.66 -6.09 13.94
C LEU A 127 8.31 -5.99 15.32
N SER A 128 8.30 -7.12 16.03
CA SER A 128 8.82 -7.24 17.39
C SER A 128 9.29 -8.68 17.64
N MET A 129 9.91 -8.92 18.80
CA MET A 129 10.34 -10.27 19.19
C MET A 129 9.16 -11.25 19.34
N ALA A 130 7.93 -10.76 19.45
CA ALA A 130 6.72 -11.58 19.53
C ALA A 130 6.45 -12.40 18.26
N PHE A 131 7.07 -12.07 17.13
CA PHE A 131 6.91 -12.81 15.86
C PHE A 131 7.41 -14.25 15.91
N LEU A 132 8.25 -14.58 16.90
CA LEU A 132 8.74 -15.95 17.13
C LEU A 132 7.79 -16.79 17.99
N GLN A 133 6.71 -16.20 18.52
CA GLN A 133 5.70 -16.96 19.25
C GLN A 133 4.93 -17.88 18.29
N PRO A 134 4.58 -19.12 18.71
CA PRO A 134 3.90 -20.08 17.86
C PRO A 134 2.67 -19.53 17.14
N ASP A 135 1.83 -18.77 17.85
CA ASP A 135 0.61 -18.19 17.29
C ASP A 135 0.88 -17.18 16.17
N MET A 136 2.01 -16.47 16.24
CA MET A 136 2.41 -15.51 15.23
C MET A 136 3.07 -16.18 14.02
N LEU A 137 3.80 -17.28 14.24
CA LEU A 137 4.37 -18.09 13.15
C LEU A 137 3.27 -18.54 12.18
N LEU A 138 2.12 -18.98 12.70
CA LEU A 138 1.00 -19.39 11.85
C LEU A 138 0.45 -18.24 10.99
N ARG A 139 0.58 -16.98 11.43
CA ARG A 139 0.05 -15.81 10.71
C ARG A 139 0.93 -15.40 9.52
N TRP A 140 2.25 -15.42 9.67
CA TRP A 140 3.14 -14.93 8.60
C TRP A 140 3.81 -16.02 7.77
N ILE A 141 3.99 -17.25 8.29
CA ILE A 141 4.62 -18.35 7.52
C ILE A 141 3.88 -18.63 6.20
N PRO A 142 2.53 -18.74 6.15
CA PRO A 142 1.83 -18.98 4.90
C PRO A 142 2.10 -17.89 3.85
N GLY A 143 2.14 -16.63 4.29
CA GLY A 143 2.46 -15.51 3.40
C GLY A 143 3.93 -15.52 2.95
N LEU A 144 4.88 -15.89 3.82
CA LEU A 144 6.28 -16.06 3.41
C LEU A 144 6.43 -17.20 2.39
N LEU A 145 5.79 -18.34 2.64
CA LEU A 145 5.79 -19.47 1.70
C LEU A 145 5.19 -19.07 0.35
N PHE A 146 4.09 -18.31 0.36
CA PHE A 146 3.50 -17.76 -0.85
C PHE A 146 4.46 -16.83 -1.59
N ALA A 147 5.13 -15.90 -0.87
CA ALA A 147 6.09 -14.97 -1.45
C ALA A 147 7.31 -15.70 -2.05
N ILE A 148 7.87 -16.69 -1.35
CA ILE A 148 8.98 -17.51 -1.86
C ILE A 148 8.53 -18.29 -3.10
N SER A 149 7.36 -18.92 -3.06
CA SER A 149 6.81 -19.68 -4.19
C SER A 149 6.63 -18.77 -5.42
N LEU A 150 6.07 -17.59 -5.21
CA LEU A 150 5.89 -16.59 -6.27
C LEU A 150 7.23 -16.15 -6.86
N PHE A 151 8.21 -15.83 -6.01
CA PHE A 151 9.56 -15.46 -6.43
C PHE A 151 10.23 -16.56 -7.26
N VAL A 152 10.17 -17.80 -6.79
CA VAL A 152 10.74 -18.96 -7.47
C VAL A 152 10.06 -19.19 -8.83
N ILE A 153 8.73 -19.17 -8.89
CA ILE A 153 8.00 -19.39 -10.14
C ILE A 153 8.32 -18.29 -11.15
N LEU A 154 8.34 -17.02 -10.74
CA LEU A 154 8.71 -15.90 -11.60
C LEU A 154 10.17 -15.95 -12.06
N HIS A 155 11.06 -16.53 -11.26
CA HIS A 155 12.45 -16.73 -11.65
C HIS A 155 12.59 -17.74 -12.80
N TYR A 156 11.74 -18.77 -12.84
CA TYR A 156 11.81 -19.84 -13.84
C TYR A 156 10.86 -19.66 -15.03
N VAL A 157 9.77 -18.90 -14.86
CA VAL A 157 8.71 -18.79 -15.88
C VAL A 157 8.44 -17.32 -16.20
N ASN A 158 8.64 -16.96 -17.47
CA ASN A 158 8.35 -15.61 -17.99
C ASN A 158 6.95 -15.57 -18.60
N HIS A 159 5.91 -15.55 -17.77
CA HIS A 159 4.52 -15.45 -18.23
C HIS A 159 3.73 -14.41 -17.43
N SER A 160 3.13 -13.45 -18.13
CA SER A 160 2.45 -12.30 -17.50
C SER A 160 1.25 -12.69 -16.61
N LEU A 161 0.67 -13.87 -16.79
CA LEU A 161 -0.45 -14.36 -15.98
C LEU A 161 -0.05 -15.05 -14.66
N ILE A 162 1.25 -15.24 -14.39
CA ILE A 162 1.69 -15.90 -13.13
C ILE A 162 1.27 -15.07 -11.93
N MET A 163 1.53 -13.75 -11.96
CA MET A 163 1.20 -12.85 -10.85
C MET A 163 -0.32 -12.87 -10.55
N PRO A 164 -1.22 -12.58 -11.50
CA PRO A 164 -2.66 -12.71 -11.26
C PRO A 164 -3.09 -14.11 -10.85
N GLY A 165 -2.56 -15.15 -11.51
CA GLY A 165 -2.94 -16.54 -11.27
C GLY A 165 -2.57 -17.00 -9.85
N MET A 166 -1.40 -16.62 -9.36
CA MET A 166 -0.97 -16.91 -7.99
C MET A 166 -1.83 -16.20 -6.96
N VAL A 167 -2.17 -14.92 -7.18
CA VAL A 167 -3.05 -14.16 -6.27
C VAL A 167 -4.45 -14.79 -6.22
N ILE A 168 -5.05 -15.10 -7.37
CA ILE A 168 -6.36 -15.75 -7.45
C ILE A 168 -6.31 -17.14 -6.81
N GLY A 169 -5.32 -17.95 -7.18
CA GLY A 169 -5.14 -19.31 -6.67
C GLY A 169 -4.93 -19.35 -5.16
N GLY A 170 -4.07 -18.47 -4.64
CA GLY A 170 -3.83 -18.34 -3.20
C GLY A 170 -5.08 -17.88 -2.44
N SER A 171 -5.84 -16.95 -3.01
CA SER A 171 -7.12 -16.50 -2.45
C SER A 171 -8.13 -17.65 -2.40
N LEU A 172 -8.32 -18.37 -3.51
CA LEU A 172 -9.22 -19.52 -3.57
C LEU A 172 -8.82 -20.62 -2.60
N LEU A 173 -7.52 -20.91 -2.49
CA LEU A 173 -6.99 -21.89 -1.55
C LEU A 173 -7.26 -21.50 -0.10
N PHE A 174 -7.09 -20.22 0.26
CA PHE A 174 -7.44 -19.71 1.59
C PHE A 174 -8.92 -19.91 1.91
N TYR A 175 -9.82 -19.47 1.01
CA TYR A 175 -11.27 -19.62 1.23
C TYR A 175 -11.71 -21.09 1.23
N LEU A 176 -11.07 -21.96 0.43
CA LEU A 176 -11.34 -23.40 0.44
C LEU A 176 -10.99 -24.03 1.79
N ILE A 177 -9.81 -23.70 2.34
CA ILE A 177 -9.40 -24.18 3.66
C ILE A 177 -10.35 -23.66 4.74
N ALA A 178 -10.70 -22.37 4.70
CA ALA A 178 -11.64 -21.75 5.63
C ALA A 178 -13.05 -22.37 5.59
N PHE A 179 -13.49 -22.78 4.39
CA PHE A 179 -14.77 -23.47 4.22
C PHE A 179 -14.72 -24.89 4.80
N LEU A 180 -13.64 -25.64 4.53
CA LEU A 180 -13.46 -27.00 5.04
C LEU A 180 -13.28 -27.05 6.57
N SER A 181 -12.67 -26.01 7.17
CA SER A 181 -12.53 -25.89 8.62
C SER A 181 -13.81 -25.43 9.33
N GLY A 182 -14.83 -24.99 8.59
CA GLY A 182 -16.11 -24.51 9.14
C GLY A 182 -16.00 -23.22 9.98
N SER A 183 -14.87 -22.51 9.90
CA SER A 183 -14.47 -21.48 10.86
C SER A 183 -14.49 -20.06 10.29
N MET A 184 -15.27 -19.79 9.25
CA MET A 184 -15.25 -18.50 8.55
C MET A 184 -15.59 -17.31 9.46
N THR A 185 -16.54 -17.48 10.38
CA THR A 185 -16.90 -16.48 11.39
C THR A 185 -15.76 -16.25 12.38
N GLU A 186 -15.08 -17.32 12.80
CA GLU A 186 -13.93 -17.24 13.71
C GLU A 186 -12.70 -16.62 13.06
N LEU A 187 -12.45 -16.90 11.77
CA LEU A 187 -11.36 -16.27 11.01
C LEU A 187 -11.60 -14.76 10.84
N THR A 188 -12.86 -14.36 10.68
CA THR A 188 -13.24 -12.94 10.62
C THR A 188 -13.00 -12.25 11.96
N THR A 189 -13.39 -12.87 13.08
CA THR A 189 -13.16 -12.29 14.42
C THR A 189 -11.69 -12.26 14.82
N GLN A 190 -10.88 -13.20 14.32
CA GLN A 190 -9.43 -13.25 14.53
C GLN A 190 -8.62 -12.32 13.62
N GLY A 191 -9.28 -11.59 12.72
CA GLY A 191 -8.65 -10.59 11.84
C GLY A 191 -8.00 -11.13 10.57
N TRP A 192 -8.31 -12.37 10.16
CA TRP A 192 -7.76 -12.96 8.93
C TRP A 192 -8.40 -12.40 7.65
N VAL A 193 -9.60 -11.83 7.76
CA VAL A 193 -10.35 -11.25 6.64
C VAL A 193 -10.61 -9.78 6.91
N LEU A 194 -10.39 -8.93 5.90
CA LEU A 194 -10.73 -7.51 5.96
C LEU A 194 -12.26 -7.32 6.01
N GLY A 195 -12.76 -6.70 7.08
CA GLY A 195 -14.18 -6.36 7.23
C GLY A 195 -14.66 -6.38 8.68
N PRO A 196 -15.95 -6.11 8.94
CA PRO A 196 -17.01 -5.80 7.98
C PRO A 196 -16.86 -4.39 7.38
N PHE A 197 -17.06 -4.27 6.07
CA PHE A 197 -17.11 -2.97 5.41
C PHE A 197 -18.45 -2.26 5.68
N PRO A 198 -18.49 -0.93 5.81
CA PRO A 198 -19.73 -0.19 6.05
C PRO A 198 -20.73 -0.40 4.90
N GLN A 199 -22.04 -0.32 5.19
CA GLN A 199 -23.13 -0.51 4.21
C GLN A 199 -23.29 0.67 3.21
N GLY A 200 -22.34 1.61 3.19
CA GLY A 200 -22.23 2.70 2.20
C GLY A 200 -21.03 2.47 1.28
N GLY A 201 -21.01 3.12 0.12
CA GLY A 201 -19.89 3.01 -0.82
C GLY A 201 -18.52 3.24 -0.15
N LEU A 202 -17.47 2.61 -0.70
CA LEU A 202 -16.11 2.69 -0.16
C LEU A 202 -15.53 4.12 -0.19
N TRP A 203 -16.09 5.01 -0.99
CA TRP A 203 -15.64 6.39 -1.13
C TRP A 203 -16.66 7.37 -0.53
N HIS A 204 -16.18 8.22 0.36
CA HIS A 204 -16.88 9.39 0.86
C HIS A 204 -16.11 10.64 0.41
N PRO A 205 -16.70 11.55 -0.40
CA PRO A 205 -16.00 12.74 -0.88
C PRO A 205 -15.59 13.63 0.29
N ILE A 206 -14.33 14.04 0.33
CA ILE A 206 -13.84 15.05 1.27
C ILE A 206 -14.44 16.39 0.82
N SER A 207 -15.40 16.92 1.57
CA SER A 207 -15.99 18.24 1.29
C SER A 207 -15.12 19.36 1.87
N LEU A 208 -15.22 20.58 1.32
CA LEU A 208 -14.48 21.76 1.80
C LEU A 208 -14.67 22.05 3.29
N ALA A 209 -15.79 21.63 3.89
CA ALA A 209 -16.05 21.74 5.33
C ALA A 209 -15.11 20.88 6.20
N HIS A 210 -14.39 19.92 5.62
CA HIS A 210 -13.42 19.09 6.33
C HIS A 210 -12.02 19.71 6.38
N LEU A 211 -11.77 20.82 5.66
CA LEU A 211 -10.47 21.50 5.67
C LEU A 211 -10.20 22.17 7.03
N ASP A 212 -11.24 22.63 7.73
CA ASP A 212 -11.12 23.22 9.07
C ASP A 212 -10.68 22.20 10.14
N LYS A 213 -10.74 20.90 9.83
CA LYS A 213 -10.33 19.79 10.70
C LYS A 213 -8.92 19.28 10.43
N VAL A 214 -8.20 19.87 9.47
CA VAL A 214 -6.80 19.52 9.16
C VAL A 214 -5.89 20.32 10.09
N HIS A 215 -4.98 19.61 10.78
CA HIS A 215 -4.03 20.20 11.74
C HIS A 215 -2.62 20.37 11.16
#